data_AF-A0A377CI15-F1
#
_entry.id   AF-A0A377CI15-F1
#
_cell.length_a   1.000
_cell.length_b   1.000
_cell.length_c   1.000
_cell.angle_alpha   90.00
_cell.angle_beta   90.00
_cell.angle_gamma   90.00
#
_symmetry.space_group_name_H-M   'P 1'
#
loop_
_entity.id
_entity.type
_entity.pdbx_description
1 polymer ?
#
loop_
_entity_poly.entity_id
_entity_poly.type
_entity_poly.pdbx_seq_one_letter_code
_entity_poly.pdbx_strand_id
1 'polypeptide(L)' 'MGQYTDFIHFMGGDLWGVIDKLDYLEDLGINGIYFCPIFTSASNHKYDTIDHFSVDPHLGGILLSIL' A
#
# COMPACT_ATOMS: atom_id res chain seq x y z
N MET A 1 12.03 -7.72 -27.30
CA MET A 1 11.19 -6.52 -27.09
C MET A 1 10.41 -6.80 -25.82
N GLY A 2 10.90 -6.28 -24.68
CA GLY A 2 10.45 -6.66 -23.33
C GLY A 2 9.01 -6.23 -23.06
N GLN A 3 8.26 -7.06 -22.34
CA GLN A 3 6.85 -6.88 -22.03
C GLN A 3 6.66 -5.57 -21.23
N TYR A 4 5.96 -4.60 -21.81
CA TYR A 4 5.71 -3.28 -21.20
C TYR A 4 4.42 -3.33 -20.37
N THR A 5 4.44 -3.93 -19.16
CA THR A 5 3.24 -3.90 -18.29
C THR A 5 3.52 -3.79 -16.79
N ASP A 6 4.73 -3.43 -16.36
CA ASP A 6 5.02 -3.29 -14.92
C ASP A 6 4.18 -2.20 -14.24
N PHE A 7 3.59 -1.25 -14.97
CA PHE A 7 2.81 -0.15 -14.41
C PHE A 7 1.48 -0.56 -13.75
N ILE A 8 0.82 -1.60 -14.28
CA ILE A 8 -0.54 -2.06 -13.87
C ILE A 8 -0.56 -3.53 -13.47
N HIS A 9 0.61 -4.12 -13.19
CA HIS A 9 0.68 -5.47 -12.67
C HIS A 9 0.60 -5.46 -11.14
N PHE A 10 -0.45 -6.05 -10.57
CA PHE A 10 -0.70 -6.08 -9.13
C PHE A 10 -0.46 -7.48 -8.55
N MET A 11 0.19 -7.53 -7.37
CA MET A 11 0.48 -8.77 -6.63
C MET A 11 -0.40 -8.98 -5.38
N GLY A 12 -1.33 -8.06 -5.12
CA GLY A 12 -2.32 -8.20 -4.04
C GLY A 12 -1.82 -7.90 -2.62
N GLY A 13 -0.70 -7.20 -2.45
CA GLY A 13 -0.31 -6.69 -1.12
C GLY A 13 -1.17 -5.50 -0.68
N ASP A 14 -1.52 -5.44 0.61
CA ASP A 14 -2.36 -4.39 1.21
C ASP A 14 -1.91 -4.03 2.64
N LEU A 15 -2.58 -3.05 3.28
CA LEU A 15 -2.23 -2.62 4.63
C LEU A 15 -2.67 -3.60 5.72
N TRP A 16 -3.62 -4.50 5.45
CA TRP A 16 -4.01 -5.56 6.38
C TRP A 16 -2.90 -6.61 6.53
N GLY A 17 -2.27 -6.99 5.42
CA GLY A 17 -1.09 -7.84 5.43
C GLY A 17 0.10 -7.20 6.16
N VAL A 18 0.18 -5.87 6.22
CA VAL A 18 1.18 -5.17 7.06
C VAL A 18 0.81 -5.29 8.54
N ILE A 19 -0.47 -5.10 8.89
CA ILE A 19 -0.96 -5.27 10.27
C ILE A 19 -0.65 -6.69 10.77
N ASP A 20 -0.90 -7.72 9.96
CA ASP A 20 -0.60 -9.12 10.26
C ASP A 20 0.90 -9.42 10.49
N LYS A 21 1.78 -8.48 10.15
CA LYS A 21 3.24 -8.60 10.28
C LYS A 21 3.85 -7.63 11.29
N LEU A 22 3.05 -6.86 12.01
CA LEU A 22 3.59 -5.90 12.99
C LEU A 22 4.40 -6.60 14.10
N ASP A 23 3.94 -7.74 14.63
CA ASP A 23 4.69 -8.51 15.64
C ASP A 23 6.08 -8.93 15.13
N TYR A 24 6.17 -9.37 13.87
CA TYR A 24 7.45 -9.71 13.24
C TYR A 24 8.40 -8.49 13.13
N LEU A 25 7.86 -7.32 12.80
CA LEU A 25 8.64 -6.08 12.69
C LEU A 25 9.10 -5.58 14.06
N GLU A 26 8.25 -5.70 15.09
CA GLU A 26 8.59 -5.39 16.47
C GLU A 26 9.71 -6.32 16.99
N ASP A 27 9.58 -7.63 16.76
CA ASP A 27 10.61 -8.62 17.12
C ASP A 27 11.97 -8.34 16.45
N LEU A 28 11.95 -7.78 15.23
CA LEU A 28 13.15 -7.34 14.52
C LEU A 28 13.77 -6.06 15.10
N GLY A 29 13.06 -5.36 16.00
CA GLY A 29 13.48 -4.10 16.61
C GLY A 29 13.16 -2.85 15.78
N ILE A 30 12.23 -2.96 14.83
CA ILE A 30 11.79 -1.81 14.02
C ILE A 30 10.88 -0.91 14.86
N ASN A 31 11.12 0.40 14.81
CA ASN A 31 10.35 1.41 15.54
C ASN A 31 9.63 2.42 14.63
N GLY A 32 9.72 2.25 13.30
CA GLY A 32 9.09 3.12 12.33
C GLY A 32 9.03 2.46 10.94
N ILE A 33 7.94 2.71 10.22
CA ILE A 33 7.72 2.18 8.87
C ILE A 33 7.58 3.36 7.91
N TYR A 34 8.39 3.37 6.86
CA TYR A 34 8.27 4.32 5.74
C TYR A 34 7.62 3.60 4.55
N PHE A 35 6.46 4.08 4.13
CA PHE A 35 5.74 3.52 2.97
C PHE A 35 6.10 4.26 1.69
N CYS A 36 6.09 3.53 0.57
CA CYS A 36 5.83 4.14 -0.73
C CYS A 36 4.43 4.79 -0.75
N PRO A 37 4.08 5.59 -1.77
CA PRO A 37 2.76 6.23 -1.82
C PRO A 37 1.62 5.22 -1.67
N ILE A 38 0.63 5.57 -0.83
CA ILE A 38 -0.53 4.72 -0.53
C ILE A 38 -1.86 5.38 -0.96
N PHE A 39 -1.79 6.58 -1.51
CA PHE A 39 -2.97 7.32 -1.95
C PHE A 39 -3.51 6.78 -3.28
N THR A 40 -4.76 7.10 -3.56
CA THR A 40 -5.48 6.58 -4.72
C THR A 40 -4.73 6.87 -6.02
N SER A 41 -4.43 5.83 -6.79
CA SER A 41 -3.70 5.91 -8.05
C SER A 41 -4.03 4.73 -8.97
N ALA A 42 -3.88 4.91 -10.28
CA ALA A 42 -4.12 3.84 -11.26
C ALA A 42 -2.95 2.85 -11.34
N SER A 43 -1.73 3.28 -10.99
CA SER A 43 -0.55 2.43 -11.06
C SER A 43 -0.37 1.57 -9.81
N ASN A 44 0.47 0.55 -9.93
CA ASN A 44 0.87 -0.27 -8.80
C ASN A 44 1.83 0.45 -7.83
N HIS A 45 2.64 1.40 -8.32
CA HIS A 45 3.63 2.13 -7.52
C HIS A 45 3.09 3.44 -6.90
N LYS A 46 1.94 3.91 -7.39
CA LYS A 46 1.11 4.98 -6.83
C LYS A 46 1.73 6.39 -6.77
N TYR A 47 2.73 6.66 -7.60
CA TYR A 47 3.36 7.99 -7.68
C TYR A 47 2.58 8.99 -8.54
N ASP A 48 1.66 8.49 -9.35
CA ASP A 48 0.65 9.22 -10.14
C ASP A 48 -0.65 9.35 -9.32
N THR A 49 -0.59 10.12 -8.23
CA THR A 49 -1.72 10.29 -7.32
C THR A 49 -2.92 10.95 -8.01
N ILE A 50 -4.08 10.34 -7.86
CA ILE A 50 -5.38 10.85 -8.32
C ILE A 50 -6.07 11.60 -7.19
N ASP A 51 -6.06 11.06 -5.97
CA ASP A 51 -6.66 11.68 -4.79
C ASP A 51 -5.77 11.51 -3.56
N HIS A 52 -5.28 12.63 -3.03
CA HIS A 52 -4.41 12.68 -1.86
C HIS A 52 -5.18 12.54 -0.52
N PHE A 53 -6.51 12.59 -0.55
CA PHE A 53 -7.35 12.51 0.65
C PHE A 53 -7.88 11.09 0.91
N SER A 54 -7.67 10.17 -0.04
CA SER A 54 -8.17 8.80 0.04
C SER A 54 -7.03 7.80 -0.15
N VAL A 55 -6.88 6.88 0.81
CA VAL A 55 -6.04 5.68 0.65
C VAL A 55 -6.60 4.86 -0.52
N ASP A 56 -5.71 4.29 -1.32
CA ASP A 56 -6.10 3.50 -2.48
C ASP A 56 -7.00 2.31 -2.10
N PRO A 57 -8.13 2.09 -2.79
CA PRO A 57 -9.03 0.98 -2.49
C PRO A 57 -8.35 -0.40 -2.54
N HIS A 58 -7.31 -0.59 -3.36
CA HIS A 58 -6.57 -1.87 -3.39
C HIS A 58 -5.71 -2.10 -2.14
N LEU A 59 -5.38 -1.06 -1.39
CA LEU A 59 -4.58 -1.16 -0.16
C LEU A 59 -5.45 -1.22 1.10
N GLY A 60 -6.77 -1.05 0.98
CA GLY A 60 -7.72 -1.09 2.10
C GLY A 60 -8.70 0.09 2.15
N GLY A 61 -8.46 1.16 1.38
CA GLY A 61 -9.37 2.32 1.32
C GLY A 61 -9.49 3.10 2.64
N ILE A 62 -10.61 3.82 2.80
CA ILE A 62 -10.94 4.54 4.04
C ILE A 62 -11.49 3.54 5.08
N LEU A 63 -10.75 3.38 6.17
CA LEU A 63 -11.25 2.77 7.40
C LEU A 63 -12.18 3.75 8.11
N LEU A 64 -13.49 3.57 7.94
CA LEU A 64 -14.52 4.25 8.75
C LEU A 64 -14.92 3.44 9.99
N SER A 65 -14.18 2.38 10.36
CA SER A 65 -14.63 1.41 11.38
C SER A 65 -13.59 0.98 12.44
N ILE A 66 -12.62 1.84 12.79
CA ILE A 66 -11.83 1.65 14.02
C ILE A 66 -11.88 2.91 14.92
N LEU A 67 -12.99 3.64 14.84
CA LEU A 67 -13.51 4.42 15.98
C LEU A 67 -14.62 3.60 16.63
#